data_AF-A0A954UYC7-F1
#
_entry.id   AF-A0A954UYC7-F1
#
_cell.length_a   1.000
_cell.length_b   1.000
_cell.length_c   1.000
_cell.angle_alpha   90.00
_cell.angle_beta   90.00
_cell.angle_gamma   90.00
#
_symmetry.space_group_name_H-M   'P 1'
#
loop_
_entity.id
_entity.type
_entity.pdbx_description
1 polymer ?
#
loop_
_entity_poly.entity_id
_entity_poly.type
_entity_poly.pdbx_seq_one_letter_code
_entity_poly.pdbx_strand_id
1 'polypeptide(L)' 'PPAALGVSRSILQRHGNMSSPTVLFILNEFRQQRCANSNTQRQHCILLGFGPGLVAEIALLSIE' A
#
# COMPACT_ATOMS: atom_id res chain seq x y z
N PRO A 1 2.58 -13.22 1.03
CA PRO A 1 3.99 -13.69 1.11
C PRO A 1 4.89 -12.57 1.64
N PRO A 2 6.08 -12.86 2.20
CA PRO A 2 6.95 -11.86 2.83
C PRO A 2 7.25 -10.62 1.98
N ALA A 3 7.38 -10.82 0.66
CA ALA A 3 7.64 -9.77 -0.33
C ALA A 3 6.44 -8.82 -0.59
N ALA A 4 5.21 -9.22 -0.23
CA ALA A 4 4.00 -8.41 -0.51
C ALA A 4 4.00 -7.05 0.19
N LEU A 5 4.70 -6.93 1.33
CA LEU A 5 4.82 -5.70 2.11
C LEU A 5 6.10 -4.91 1.78
N GLY A 6 6.78 -5.21 0.67
CA GLY A 6 8.02 -4.52 0.27
C GLY A 6 7.85 -3.00 0.16
N VAL A 7 6.76 -2.56 -0.48
CA VAL A 7 6.45 -1.12 -0.61
C VAL A 7 6.19 -0.46 0.74
N SER A 8 5.41 -1.10 1.63
CA SER A 8 5.16 -0.59 2.98
C SER A 8 6.46 -0.40 3.77
N ARG A 9 7.39 -1.35 3.67
CA ARG A 9 8.70 -1.27 4.33
C ARG A 9 9.59 -0.18 3.73
N SER A 10 9.60 -0.03 2.39
CA SER A 10 10.30 1.05 1.69
C SER A 10 9.83 2.43 2.16
N ILE A 11 8.51 2.65 2.21
CA ILE A 11 7.94 3.91 2.69
C ILE A 11 8.29 4.18 4.15
N LEU A 12 8.15 3.17 5.02
CA LEU A 12 8.51 3.30 6.44
C LEU A 12 10.00 3.65 6.61
N GLN A 13 10.89 3.03 5.84
CA GLN A 13 12.34 3.29 5.92
C GLN A 13 12.71 4.70 5.45
N ARG A 14 12.02 5.24 4.44
CA ARG A 14 12.33 6.55 3.85
C ARG A 14 11.67 7.72 4.58
N HIS A 15 10.47 7.51 5.14
CA HIS A 15 9.62 8.58 5.66
C HIS A 15 9.14 8.37 7.10
N GLY A 16 9.36 7.19 7.69
CA GLY A 16 8.79 6.84 8.98
C GLY A 16 7.27 6.64 8.94
N ASN A 17 6.67 6.57 10.12
CA ASN A 17 5.22 6.60 10.28
C ASN A 17 4.76 8.06 10.29
N MET A 18 4.05 8.47 9.25
CA MET A 18 3.50 9.82 9.07
C MET A 18 2.05 9.93 9.56
N SER A 19 1.52 8.91 10.24
CA SER A 19 0.10 8.73 10.58
C SER A 19 -0.76 8.44 9.32
N SER A 20 -1.97 8.98 9.26
CA SER A 20 -2.95 8.72 8.18
C SER A 20 -2.41 8.87 6.75
N PRO A 21 -1.49 9.79 6.41
CA PRO A 21 -0.97 9.90 5.04
C PRO A 21 -0.11 8.72 4.59
N THR A 22 0.49 7.95 5.51
CA THR A 22 1.41 6.85 5.17
C THR A 22 0.79 5.86 4.18
N VAL A 23 -0.49 5.54 4.36
CA VAL A 23 -1.19 4.58 3.53
C VAL A 23 -1.35 5.05 2.08
N LEU A 24 -1.47 6.37 1.86
CA LEU A 24 -1.59 6.98 0.53
C LEU A 24 -0.24 6.96 -0.21
N PHE A 25 0.86 7.19 0.51
CA PHE A 25 2.20 7.09 -0.04
C PHE A 25 2.53 5.66 -0.50
N ILE A 26 2.13 4.67 0.32
CA ILE A 26 2.26 3.25 -0.03
C ILE A 26 1.44 2.94 -1.29
N LEU A 27 0.18 3.37 -1.35
CA LEU A 27 -0.68 3.12 -2.50
C LEU A 27 -0.10 3.73 -3.78
N ASN A 28 0.40 4.98 -3.71
CA ASN A 28 0.99 5.66 -4.84
C ASN A 28 2.23 4.92 -5.39
N GLU A 29 3.18 4.54 -4.53
CA GLU A 29 4.37 3.79 -4.98
C GLU A 29 4.00 2.40 -5.49
N PHE A 30 3.06 1.71 -4.83
CA PHE A 30 2.59 0.39 -5.26
C PHE A 30 2.01 0.45 -6.68
N ARG A 31 1.16 1.45 -6.98
CA ARG A 31 0.62 1.67 -8.33
C ARG A 31 1.72 1.88 -9.35
N GLN A 32 2.68 2.75 -9.06
CA GLN A 32 3.81 3.03 -9.97
C GLN A 32 4.64 1.78 -10.27
N GLN A 33 4.93 0.95 -9.26
CA GLN A 33 5.67 -0.31 -9.45
C GLN A 33 4.88 -1.32 -10.30
N ARG A 34 3.55 -1.35 -10.21
CA ARG A 34 2.72 -2.27 -11.03
C ARG A 34 2.54 -1.77 -12.45
N CYS A 35 2.34 -0.48 -12.69
CA CYS A 35 2.29 0.08 -14.04
C CYS A 35 3.62 -0.15 -14.81
N ALA A 36 4.77 -0.19 -14.13
CA ALA A 36 6.06 -0.49 -14.73
C ALA A 36 6.24 -1.96 -15.16
N ASN A 37 5.44 -2.87 -14.61
CA ASN A 37 5.49 -4.30 -14.94
C ASN A 37 4.38 -4.60 -15.95
N SER A 38 4.70 -4.53 -17.24
CA SER A 38 3.81 -4.54 -18.42
C SER A 38 2.85 -5.73 -18.60
N ASN A 39 2.62 -6.56 -17.59
CA ASN A 39 1.55 -7.56 -17.58
C ASN A 39 0.26 -6.90 -17.10
N THR A 40 -0.49 -6.37 -18.07
CA THR A 40 -1.77 -5.65 -17.98
C THR A 40 -2.95 -6.51 -17.50
N GLN A 41 -2.77 -7.29 -16.43
CA GLN A 41 -3.89 -7.90 -15.71
C GLN A 41 -4.33 -6.97 -14.59
N ARG A 42 -5.63 -6.68 -14.50
CA ARG A 42 -6.24 -5.97 -13.37
C ARG A 42 -5.84 -6.66 -12.06
N GLN A 43 -5.17 -5.91 -11.18
CA GLN A 43 -4.67 -6.46 -9.92
C GLN A 43 -5.49 -5.95 -8.76
N HIS A 44 -5.71 -6.80 -7.77
CA HIS A 44 -6.36 -6.41 -6.52
C HIS A 44 -5.31 -6.18 -5.44
N CYS A 45 -5.52 -5.17 -4.60
CA CYS A 45 -4.74 -5.00 -3.37
C CYS A 45 -5.67 -4.71 -2.18
N ILE A 46 -5.17 -5.04 -0.99
CA ILE A 46 -5.81 -4.66 0.26
C ILE A 46 -5.05 -3.45 0.81
N LEU A 47 -5.79 -2.38 1.05
CA LEU A 47 -5.32 -1.24 1.83
C LEU A 47 -5.80 -1.43 3.28
N LEU A 48 -4.88 -1.35 4.24
CA LEU A 48 -5.15 -1.60 5.65
C LEU A 48 -4.50 -0.49 6.49
N GLY A 49 -5.29 0.11 7.38
CA GLY A 49 -4.84 1.10 8.36
C GLY A 49 -5.32 0.76 9.77
N PHE A 50 -4.57 1.18 10.78
CA PHE A 50 -4.94 1.04 12.19
C PHE A 50 -5.00 2.41 12.84
N GLY A 51 -6.04 2.66 13.65
CA GLY A 51 -6.28 3.94 14.30
C GLY A 51 -6.72 3.81 15.77
N PRO A 52 -6.82 4.94 16.50
CA PRO A 52 -7.27 4.96 17.90
C PRO A 52 -8.62 4.26 18.09
N GLY A 53 -8.71 3.38 19.08
CA GLY A 53 -9.81 2.43 19.21
C GLY A 53 -9.44 1.25 20.12
N LEU A 54 -9.00 0.09 19.64
CA LEU A 54 -8.32 -0.24 18.37
C LEU A 54 -9.29 -0.55 17.22
N VAL A 55 -9.14 0.13 16.08
CA VAL A 55 -9.92 -0.12 14.86
C VAL A 55 -8.98 -0.44 13.70
N ALA A 56 -9.37 -1.42 12.88
CA ALA A 56 -8.76 -1.70 11.59
C ALA A 56 -9.70 -1.23 10.48
N GLU A 57 -9.20 -0.38 9.59
CA GLU A 57 -9.90 0.04 8.38
C GLU A 57 -9.32 -0.71 7.19
N ILE A 58 -10.19 -1.32 6.38
CA ILE A 58 -9.80 -2.21 5.27
C ILE A 58 -10.55 -1.81 4.00
N ALA A 59 -9.82 -1.65 2.90
CA ALA A 59 -10.40 -1.47 1.57
C ALA A 59 -9.79 -2.46 0.57
N LEU A 60 -10.64 -3.15 -0.20
CA LEU A 60 -10.22 -3.90 -1.38
C LEU A 60 -10.24 -2.97 -2.59
N LEU A 61 -9.08 -2.75 -3.22
CA LEU A 61 -8.93 -1.85 -4.36
C LEU A 61 -8.64 -2.66 -5.63
N SER A 62 -9.26 -2.25 -6.74
CA SER A 62 -8.79 -2.59 -8.08
C SER A 62 -7.71 -1.59 -8.48
N ILE A 63 -6.55 -2.09 -8.90
CA ILE A 63 -5.47 -1.31 -9.47
C ILE A 63 -5.37 -1.66 -10.95
N GLU A 64 -5.47 -0.62 -11.76
CA GLU A 64 -5.27 -0.62 -13.21
C GLU A 64 -3.86 -0.14 -13.55
#